data_AF-A0A7V0R2L7-F1
#
_entry.id   AF-A0A7V0R2L7-F1
#
_cell.length_a   1.000
_cell.length_b   1.000
_cell.length_c   1.000
_cell.angle_alpha   90.00
_cell.angle_beta   90.00
_cell.angle_gamma   90.00
#
_symmetry.space_group_name_H-M   'P 1'
#
loop_
_entity.id
_entity.type
_entity.pdbx_description
1 polymer ?
#
loop_
_entity_poly.entity_id
_entity_poly.type
_entity_poly.pdbx_seq_one_letter_code
_entity_poly.pdbx_strand_id
1 'polypeptide(L)' 'MDNLLEKIARLEEKHNKLDPEFVKKKNIKLGLRNLDGTGVVVGITSKGQVRGYEKDKWGKSRPTPGKIYYCGIDV' A
#
# COMPACT_ATOMS: atom_id res chain seq x y z
N MET A 1 -3.10 -8.85 -36.71
CA MET A 1 -2.32 -7.64 -36.36
C MET A 1 -2.81 -7.27 -34.98
N ASP A 2 -2.03 -7.56 -33.94
CA ASP A 2 -2.46 -7.25 -32.57
C ASP A 2 -2.69 -5.74 -32.46
N ASN A 3 -3.90 -5.38 -32.04
CA ASN A 3 -4.27 -4.00 -31.76
C ASN A 3 -3.36 -3.47 -30.64
N LEU A 4 -2.96 -2.19 -30.71
CA LEU A 4 -2.16 -1.53 -29.66
C LEU A 4 -2.73 -1.79 -28.25
N LEU A 5 -4.05 -1.78 -28.10
CA LEU A 5 -4.76 -2.09 -26.85
C LEU A 5 -4.53 -3.53 -26.37
N GLU A 6 -4.55 -4.52 -27.27
CA GLU A 6 -4.29 -5.92 -26.91
C GLU A 6 -2.84 -6.12 -26.45
N LYS A 7 -1.91 -5.41 -27.11
CA LYS A 7 -0.49 -5.41 -26.71
C LYS A 7 -0.30 -4.79 -25.32
N ILE A 8 -0.96 -3.66 -25.05
CA ILE A 8 -0.92 -3.00 -23.73
C ILE A 8 -1.52 -3.91 -22.66
N ALA A 9 -2.70 -4.49 -22.90
CA ALA A 9 -3.37 -5.36 -21.95
C ALA A 9 -2.51 -6.58 -21.55
N ARG A 10 -1.84 -7.24 -22.51
CA ARG A 10 -0.91 -8.34 -22.22
C ARG A 10 0.29 -7.90 -21.39
N LEU A 11 0.82 -6.71 -21.65
CA LEU A 11 1.92 -6.16 -20.87
C LEU A 11 1.46 -5.85 -19.44
N GLU A 12 0.27 -5.27 -19.27
CA GLU A 12 -0.30 -5.01 -17.96
C GLU A 12 -0.52 -6.32 -17.17
N GLU A 13 -1.15 -7.35 -17.73
CA GLU A 13 -1.33 -8.62 -17.02
C GLU A 13 -0.02 -9.26 -16.53
N LYS A 14 1.05 -9.10 -17.34
CA LYS A 14 2.38 -9.63 -17.02
C LYS A 14 3.09 -8.80 -15.95
N HIS A 15 2.94 -7.48 -15.95
CA HIS A 15 3.71 -6.56 -15.11
C HIS A 15 2.94 -6.01 -13.90
N ASN A 16 1.62 -6.16 -13.86
CA ASN A 16 0.75 -5.72 -12.75
C ASN A 16 0.74 -6.71 -11.57
N LYS A 17 1.50 -7.81 -11.67
CA LYS A 17 1.68 -8.76 -10.58
C LYS A 17 2.95 -8.44 -9.81
N LEU A 18 2.81 -8.42 -8.50
CA LEU A 18 3.92 -8.24 -7.59
C LEU A 18 4.60 -9.57 -7.31
N ASP A 19 5.93 -9.59 -7.43
CA ASP A 19 6.74 -10.74 -7.05
C ASP A 19 6.56 -11.04 -5.54
N PRO A 20 5.98 -12.19 -5.17
CA PRO A 20 5.77 -12.55 -3.77
C PRO A 20 7.07 -12.62 -2.96
N GLU A 21 8.19 -12.99 -3.60
CA GLU A 21 9.49 -13.08 -2.92
C GLU A 21 10.01 -11.69 -2.57
N PHE A 22 9.85 -10.72 -3.49
CA PHE A 22 10.18 -9.32 -3.23
C PHE A 22 9.39 -8.74 -2.05
N VAL A 23 8.07 -9.01 -2.02
CA VAL A 23 7.18 -8.59 -0.92
C VAL A 23 7.66 -9.15 0.42
N LYS A 24 7.98 -10.45 0.46
CA LYS A 24 8.48 -11.13 1.66
C LYS A 24 9.83 -10.58 2.10
N LYS A 25 10.79 -10.43 1.18
CA LYS A 25 12.14 -9.92 1.45
C LYS A 25 12.13 -8.50 2.01
N LYS A 26 11.19 -7.66 1.55
CA LYS A 26 11.04 -6.27 2.00
C LYS A 26 10.06 -6.10 3.15
N ASN A 27 9.45 -7.20 3.65
CA ASN A 27 8.42 -7.19 4.67
C ASN A 27 7.28 -6.20 4.37
N ILE A 28 6.89 -6.13 3.08
CA ILE A 28 5.85 -5.20 2.65
C ILE A 28 4.50 -5.76 3.04
N LYS A 29 3.71 -4.96 3.74
CA LYS A 29 2.31 -5.28 4.00
C LYS A 29 1.51 -4.94 2.75
N LEU A 30 0.85 -5.92 2.13
CA LEU A 30 0.08 -5.82 0.87
C LEU A 30 -1.24 -5.04 1.03
N GLY A 31 -1.20 -3.96 1.78
CA GLY A 31 -2.36 -3.27 2.31
C GLY A 31 -2.21 -2.99 3.80
N LEU A 32 -3.04 -2.10 4.29
CA LEU A 32 -3.28 -1.91 5.71
C LEU A 32 -4.62 -2.55 6.10
N ARG A 33 -5.05 -3.53 5.31
CA ARG A 33 -6.28 -4.27 5.52
C ARG A 33 -6.02 -5.39 6.51
N ASN A 34 -6.85 -5.43 7.53
CA ASN A 34 -6.86 -6.49 8.51
C ASN A 34 -7.51 -7.75 7.90
N LEU A 35 -7.30 -8.89 8.57
CA LEU A 35 -7.87 -10.17 8.16
C LEU A 35 -9.42 -10.18 8.21
N ASP A 36 -10.01 -9.32 9.05
CA ASP A 36 -11.46 -9.13 9.16
C ASP A 36 -12.04 -8.24 8.04
N GLY A 37 -11.22 -7.80 7.08
CA GLY A 37 -11.63 -6.98 5.96
C GLY A 37 -11.69 -5.47 6.24
N THR A 38 -11.47 -5.03 7.48
CA THR A 38 -11.35 -3.62 7.86
C THR A 38 -9.99 -3.04 7.45
N GLY A 39 -9.84 -1.71 7.40
CA GLY A 39 -8.59 -1.03 7.05
C GLY A 39 -8.55 -0.49 5.62
N VAL A 40 -7.38 -0.08 5.16
CA VAL A 40 -7.21 0.67 3.89
C VAL A 40 -6.50 -0.20 2.86
N VAL A 41 -7.09 -0.33 1.68
CA VAL A 41 -6.42 -0.91 0.51
C VAL A 41 -5.36 0.09 0.06
N VAL A 42 -4.09 -0.27 0.20
CA VAL A 42 -2.97 0.54 -0.28
C VAL A 42 -2.11 -0.30 -1.20
N GLY A 43 -1.67 0.31 -2.30
CA GLY A 43 -0.66 -0.29 -3.17
C GLY A 43 0.72 -0.28 -2.50
N ILE A 44 1.70 -0.91 -3.15
CA ILE A 44 3.08 -0.83 -2.70
C ILE A 44 3.64 0.54 -3.08
N THR A 45 3.95 1.34 -2.07
CA THR A 45 4.48 2.68 -2.26
C THR A 45 5.47 3.00 -1.16
N SER A 46 6.53 3.73 -1.51
CA SER A 46 7.43 4.36 -0.55
C SER A 46 6.97 5.76 -0.15
N LYS A 47 5.92 6.28 -0.80
CA LYS A 47 5.47 7.67 -0.70
C LYS A 47 4.16 7.83 0.08
N GLY A 48 3.26 6.85 -0.05
CA GLY A 48 2.00 6.82 0.70
C GLY A 48 2.18 6.19 2.07
N GLN A 49 1.69 6.85 3.10
CA GLN A 49 1.67 6.35 4.48
C GLN A 49 0.30 6.59 5.09
N VAL A 50 -0.22 5.65 5.87
CA VAL A 50 -1.42 5.88 6.67
C VAL A 50 -1.04 5.79 8.14
N ARG A 51 -1.44 6.79 8.93
CA ARG A 51 -1.20 6.85 10.37
C ARG A 51 -2.53 6.75 11.10
N GLY A 52 -2.75 5.63 11.79
CA GLY A 52 -3.92 5.42 12.66
C GLY A 52 -3.60 5.48 14.16
N TYR A 53 -2.34 5.76 14.51
CA TYR A 53 -1.88 5.84 15.88
C TYR A 53 -0.80 6.91 16.00
N GLU A 54 -0.76 7.57 17.15
CA GLU A 54 0.32 8.47 17.55
C GLU A 54 1.02 7.93 18.78
N LYS A 55 2.35 8.04 18.83
CA LYS A 55 3.12 7.71 20.02
C LYS A 55 3.20 8.95 20.91
N ASP A 56 2.89 8.79 22.19
CA ASP A 56 3.10 9.84 23.18
C ASP A 56 4.57 9.97 23.59
N LYS A 57 4.85 10.95 24.45
CA LYS A 57 6.20 11.22 24.98
C LYS A 57 6.80 10.09 25.82
N TRP A 58 6.01 9.09 26.19
CA TRP A 58 6.44 7.89 26.92
C TRP A 58 6.45 6.65 26.04
N GLY A 59 6.22 6.79 24.73
CA GLY A 59 6.23 5.71 23.75
C GLY A 59 4.93 4.91 23.68
N LYS A 60 3.87 5.29 24.40
CA LYS A 60 2.57 4.60 24.36
C LYS A 60 1.81 5.02 23.11
N SER A 61 1.34 4.03 22.35
CA SER A 61 0.51 4.26 21.15
C SER A 61 -0.92 4.62 21.57
N ARG A 62 -1.43 5.75 21.08
CA ARG A 62 -2.83 6.15 21.19
C ARG A 62 -3.51 6.07 19.83
N PRO A 63 -4.70 5.45 19.72
CA PRO A 63 -5.45 5.44 18.47
C PRO A 63 -5.91 6.85 18.11
N THR A 64 -5.78 7.21 16.85
CA THR A 64 -6.20 8.51 16.30
C THR A 64 -7.00 8.29 15.02
N PRO A 65 -7.81 9.27 14.58
CA PRO A 65 -8.44 9.20 13.26
C PRO A 65 -7.39 8.94 12.18
N GLY A 66 -7.64 7.94 11.33
CA GLY A 66 -6.70 7.53 10.29
C GLY A 66 -6.42 8.68 9.34
N LYS A 67 -5.15 9.07 9.21
CA LYS A 67 -4.69 10.09 8.27
C LYS A 67 -3.86 9.49 7.16
N ILE A 68 -4.07 9.95 5.93
CA ILE A 68 -3.29 9.52 4.76
C ILE A 68 -2.29 10.62 4.45
N TYR A 69 -1.03 10.23 4.30
CA TYR A 69 0.06 11.12 3.92
C TYR A 69 0.61 10.67 2.58
N TYR A 70 0.62 11.56 1.60
CA TYR A 70 1.32 11.35 0.34
C TYR A 70 2.55 12.25 0.31
N CYS A 71 3.75 11.67 0.23
CA CYS A 71 5.00 12.42 0.31
C CYS A 71 5.12 13.29 1.58
N GLY A 72 4.48 12.88 2.68
CA GLY A 72 4.45 13.63 3.94
C GLY A 72 3.38 14.72 4.03
N ILE A 73 2.56 14.89 2.98
CA ILE A 73 1.44 15.85 2.94
C ILE A 73 0.15 15.14 3.32
N ASP A 74 -0.59 15.70 4.28
CA ASP A 74 -1.93 15.24 4.68
C ASP A 74 -2.91 15.45 3.50
N VAL A 75 -3.57 14.38 3.04
CA VAL A 75 -4.45 14.36 1.86
C VAL A 75 -5.85 13.84 2.19
#